data_AF-A0A447PLP5-F1
#
_entry.id   AF-A0A447PLP5-F1
#
_cell.length_a   1.000
_cell.length_b   1.000
_cell.length_c   1.000
_cell.angle_alpha   90.00
_cell.angle_beta   90.00
_cell.angle_gamma   90.00
#
_symmetry.space_group_name_H-M   'P 1'
#
loop_
_entity.id
_entity.type
_entity.pdbx_description
1 polymer ?
#
loop_
_entity_poly.entity_id
_entity_poly.type
_entity_poly.pdbx_seq_one_letter_code
_entity_poly.pdbx_strand_id
1 'polypeptide(L)'
;MTQEITLTCYSLPAAPGLDNIKFEKGREHDRQALGFILPANTQLQIRQPNNNAGNARLRLLCNDSACEKSLTLNGNWQTISTTVDSVPFIDTLFFAQGGEFSVIYRQPTSNKNLPHWRKGQSEDTFFQTWEEQASPFALLELDRVRFLLPWADRANVINAGITALDAYYTRVIDAYNDWTGLSDSPASPLNQNVANRYFIKADKHGVGAAYYLPWWCAQTAATLSQGWIDNVATQWTILHEIGHGYQGVFMNDVDLPVGEVWNNIYAAFFQQLNLNQGNHLYTDGWLYDYGRQPEQELQFITHLRNRTPISAWGVRPRLQFLMLMLFKGGTEAFRAFNQNYRALGAGENFLPCEHRLTDLLADAIATASGYDVAPFIQLCGLPVDAFTREQIAAQAVKPVWPLYDLLPEREWESARQQLGLDSFVWLVENAELAALNKTGTLTLTLNIDQPEQLYGRALTLHDNAGNTYTLPVNDSTLTLTPLPIGIYHLTLPKGDRRNTAQTRTMWLSAKGKTRLPLISPPCRTAPRIMSS
;
A
#
# COMPACT_ATOMS: atom_id res chain seq x y z
N MET A 1 26.58 44.24 -11.84
CA MET A 1 27.49 43.30 -11.14
C MET A 1 26.65 42.10 -10.74
N THR A 2 27.11 40.88 -11.00
CA THR A 2 26.44 39.64 -10.57
C THR A 2 26.64 39.51 -9.06
N GLN A 3 25.57 39.56 -8.28
CA GLN A 3 25.64 39.45 -6.81
C GLN A 3 25.86 37.99 -6.42
N GLU A 4 26.87 37.74 -5.58
CA GLU A 4 27.01 36.43 -4.91
C GLU A 4 26.05 36.37 -3.73
N ILE A 5 25.23 35.32 -3.69
CA ILE A 5 24.22 35.09 -2.67
C ILE A 5 24.48 33.75 -2.02
N THR A 6 24.55 33.76 -0.69
CA THR A 6 24.54 32.55 0.12
C THR A 6 23.10 32.22 0.47
N LEU A 7 22.61 31.07 0.02
CA LEU A 7 21.36 30.49 0.48
C LEU A 7 21.67 29.46 1.57
N THR A 8 21.08 29.65 2.74
CA THR A 8 21.00 28.62 3.77
C THR A 8 19.82 27.70 3.44
N CYS A 9 20.13 26.44 3.21
CA CYS A 9 19.18 25.38 2.96
C CYS A 9 18.97 24.54 4.22
N TYR A 10 17.74 24.13 4.51
CA TYR A 10 17.47 23.13 5.55
C TYR A 10 17.81 21.72 5.06
N SER A 11 18.14 20.83 5.98
CA SER A 11 18.20 19.39 5.78
C SER A 11 17.17 18.71 6.68
N LEU A 12 16.72 17.52 6.26
CA LEU A 12 15.77 16.71 7.01
C LEU A 12 16.49 15.58 7.77
N PRO A 13 15.90 15.03 8.84
CA PRO A 13 16.46 13.87 9.50
C PRO A 13 16.44 12.64 8.58
N ALA A 14 17.50 11.84 8.65
CA ALA A 14 17.55 10.53 8.01
C ALA A 14 16.46 9.61 8.58
N ALA A 15 15.99 8.67 7.76
CA ALA A 15 14.94 7.73 8.13
C ALA A 15 15.41 6.29 7.88
N PRO A 16 16.30 5.74 8.71
CA PRO A 16 16.89 4.42 8.49
C PRO A 16 15.85 3.32 8.33
N GLY A 17 14.73 3.39 9.08
CA GLY A 17 13.62 2.44 8.93
C GLY A 17 12.96 2.46 7.55
N LEU A 18 13.01 3.59 6.83
CA LEU A 18 12.53 3.69 5.44
C LEU A 18 13.64 3.35 4.44
N ASP A 19 14.85 3.84 4.67
CA ASP A 19 16.01 3.62 3.80
C ASP A 19 16.34 2.14 3.64
N ASN A 20 16.32 1.38 4.74
CA ASN A 20 16.67 -0.04 4.75
C ASN A 20 15.75 -0.90 3.85
N ILE A 21 14.50 -0.47 3.68
CA ILE A 21 13.49 -1.17 2.87
C ILE A 21 13.20 -0.45 1.56
N LYS A 22 14.01 0.55 1.18
CA LYS A 22 13.83 1.43 0.01
C LYS A 22 12.42 2.01 -0.10
N PHE A 23 11.88 2.45 1.03
CA PHE A 23 10.59 3.12 1.11
C PHE A 23 10.81 4.63 0.94
N GLU A 24 10.36 5.18 -0.17
CA GLU A 24 10.77 6.51 -0.59
C GLU A 24 9.95 7.61 0.09
N LYS A 25 8.63 7.45 0.19
CA LYS A 25 7.66 8.43 0.73
C LYS A 25 7.81 9.84 0.15
N GLY A 26 8.29 9.97 -1.08
CA GLY A 26 8.62 11.25 -1.71
C GLY A 26 9.76 12.01 -1.00
N ARG A 27 10.65 11.33 -0.27
CA ARG A 27 11.75 11.98 0.46
C ARG A 27 12.65 12.78 -0.47
N GLU A 28 13.06 12.23 -1.61
CA GLU A 28 13.87 12.97 -2.60
C GLU A 28 13.06 13.96 -3.45
N HIS A 29 11.77 14.16 -3.15
CA HIS A 29 10.98 15.24 -3.75
C HIS A 29 11.26 16.57 -3.05
N ASP A 30 11.58 16.55 -1.75
CA ASP A 30 11.74 17.77 -0.98
C ASP A 30 12.93 18.59 -1.48
N ARG A 31 12.68 19.88 -1.72
CA ARG A 31 13.64 20.80 -2.35
C ARG A 31 13.33 22.25 -2.06
N GLN A 32 14.31 23.10 -2.28
CA GLN A 32 14.26 24.50 -1.89
C GLN A 32 14.56 25.38 -3.10
N ALA A 33 13.64 26.28 -3.45
CA ALA A 33 13.81 27.16 -4.59
C ALA A 33 14.86 28.25 -4.29
N LEU A 34 15.64 28.64 -5.29
CA LEU A 34 16.51 29.83 -5.17
C LEU A 34 15.71 31.16 -5.18
N GLY A 35 14.41 31.11 -5.47
CA GLY A 35 13.50 32.26 -5.38
C GLY A 35 13.37 33.11 -6.65
N PHE A 36 13.92 32.65 -7.78
CA PHE A 36 13.82 33.35 -9.06
C PHE A 36 13.64 32.38 -10.22
N ILE A 37 13.18 32.90 -11.35
CA ILE A 37 13.10 32.22 -12.64
C ILE A 37 14.36 32.58 -13.42
N LEU A 38 15.10 31.55 -13.84
CA LEU A 38 16.25 31.64 -14.71
C LEU A 38 15.76 31.69 -16.17
N PRO A 39 15.95 32.80 -16.90
CA PRO A 39 15.50 32.89 -18.29
C PRO A 39 16.26 31.91 -19.19
N ALA A 40 15.60 31.51 -20.28
CA ALA A 40 16.21 30.73 -21.34
C ALA A 40 17.61 31.22 -21.73
N ASN A 41 18.55 30.29 -21.88
CA ASN A 41 19.94 30.51 -22.27
C ASN A 41 20.76 31.39 -21.31
N THR A 42 20.25 31.70 -20.12
CA THR A 42 21.00 32.42 -19.08
C THR A 42 21.81 31.41 -18.25
N GLN A 43 23.07 31.74 -17.98
CA GLN A 43 23.96 30.92 -17.15
C GLN A 43 23.74 31.21 -15.66
N LEU A 44 23.58 30.14 -14.88
CA LEU A 44 23.67 30.16 -13.42
C LEU A 44 25.01 29.57 -13.00
N GLN A 45 25.77 30.31 -12.19
CA GLN A 45 26.95 29.78 -11.50
C GLN A 45 26.62 29.49 -10.04
N ILE A 46 26.96 28.30 -9.57
CA ILE A 46 26.64 27.84 -8.22
C ILE A 46 27.72 26.90 -7.68
N ARG A 47 27.84 26.80 -6.35
CA ARG A 47 28.66 25.81 -5.64
C ARG A 47 28.10 25.50 -4.26
N GLN A 48 28.54 24.40 -3.67
CA GLN A 48 28.28 24.03 -2.28
C GLN A 48 29.62 24.08 -1.51
N PRO A 49 29.93 25.16 -0.76
CA PRO A 49 31.25 25.34 -0.16
C PRO A 49 31.64 24.26 0.85
N ASN A 50 30.67 23.70 1.58
CA ASN A 50 30.87 22.60 2.53
C ASN A 50 29.97 21.43 2.15
N ASN A 51 30.58 20.31 1.79
CA ASN A 51 29.91 19.09 1.35
C ASN A 51 30.30 17.85 2.18
N ASN A 52 30.80 18.05 3.41
CA ASN A 52 31.18 16.95 4.30
C ASN A 52 30.01 15.99 4.60
N ALA A 53 28.78 16.52 4.62
CA ALA A 53 27.57 15.76 4.88
C ALA A 53 26.81 15.33 3.59
N GLY A 54 27.48 15.41 2.43
CA GLY A 54 26.92 15.05 1.14
C GLY A 54 26.83 16.21 0.15
N ASN A 55 26.57 15.86 -1.11
CA ASN A 55 26.45 16.80 -2.22
C ASN A 55 24.98 16.98 -2.58
N ALA A 56 24.47 18.22 -2.48
CA ALA A 56 23.14 18.56 -2.94
C ALA A 56 23.08 18.57 -4.47
N ARG A 57 21.90 18.32 -5.03
CA ARG A 57 21.66 18.39 -6.47
C ARG A 57 20.92 19.69 -6.79
N LEU A 58 21.45 20.46 -7.74
CA LEU A 58 20.74 21.56 -8.37
C LEU A 58 19.88 21.01 -9.51
N ARG A 59 18.63 21.44 -9.59
CA ARG A 59 17.71 21.17 -10.70
C ARG A 59 17.17 22.47 -11.28
N LEU A 60 17.22 22.58 -12.60
CA LEU A 60 16.55 23.63 -13.37
C LEU A 60 15.26 23.03 -13.93
N LEU A 61 14.14 23.29 -13.26
CA LEU A 61 12.85 22.65 -13.55
C LEU A 61 11.89 23.59 -14.28
N CYS A 62 11.05 23.04 -15.15
CA CYS A 62 9.98 23.73 -15.86
C CYS A 62 8.75 22.81 -15.96
N ASN A 63 7.87 23.01 -16.94
CA ASN A 63 6.72 22.11 -17.16
C ASN A 63 6.99 21.01 -18.22
N ASP A 64 8.26 20.65 -18.45
CA ASP A 64 8.65 19.71 -19.49
C ASP A 64 10.03 19.09 -19.20
N SER A 65 10.05 17.83 -18.76
CA SER A 65 11.29 17.16 -18.36
C SER A 65 12.30 17.02 -19.50
N ALA A 66 11.86 17.06 -20.77
CA ALA A 66 12.73 17.01 -21.94
C ALA A 66 13.65 18.25 -22.06
N CYS A 67 13.33 19.35 -21.38
CA CYS A 67 14.09 20.60 -21.43
C CYS A 67 14.86 20.91 -20.13
N GLU A 68 14.68 20.08 -19.09
CA GLU A 68 15.24 20.30 -17.77
C GLU A 68 16.70 19.84 -17.70
N LYS A 69 17.44 20.43 -16.75
CA LYS A 69 18.82 20.02 -16.48
C LYS A 69 19.09 19.96 -14.99
N SER A 70 20.09 19.18 -14.61
CA SER A 70 20.54 19.10 -13.23
C SER A 70 22.04 18.86 -13.15
N LEU A 71 22.63 19.16 -11.99
CA LEU A 71 24.00 18.78 -11.66
C LEU A 71 24.13 18.52 -10.16
N THR A 72 25.06 17.65 -9.79
CA THR A 72 25.48 17.46 -8.40
C THR A 72 26.49 18.53 -8.05
N LEU A 73 26.25 19.24 -6.95
CA LEU A 73 27.08 20.35 -6.48
C LEU A 73 28.34 19.84 -5.79
N ASN A 74 29.39 20.67 -5.82
CA ASN A 74 30.60 20.47 -5.03
C ASN A 74 31.21 21.83 -4.64
N GLY A 75 32.41 21.81 -4.04
CA GLY A 75 33.10 23.02 -3.58
C GLY A 75 33.51 24.01 -4.68
N ASN A 76 33.57 23.57 -5.94
CA ASN A 76 33.97 24.39 -7.08
C ASN A 76 32.77 25.08 -7.74
N TRP A 77 33.01 26.25 -8.34
CA TRP A 77 32.02 26.91 -9.18
C TRP A 77 31.66 26.07 -10.40
N GLN A 78 30.38 25.75 -10.55
CA GLN A 78 29.81 25.04 -11.69
C GLN A 78 28.84 25.97 -12.43
N THR A 79 28.75 25.83 -13.76
CA THR A 79 27.87 26.65 -14.61
C THR A 79 26.83 25.76 -15.28
N ILE A 80 25.58 26.21 -15.32
CA ILE A 80 24.46 25.48 -15.94
C ILE A 80 23.45 26.44 -16.57
N SER A 81 22.77 26.01 -17.63
CA SER A 81 21.70 26.75 -18.31
C SER A 81 20.74 25.81 -19.05
N THR A 82 19.47 26.21 -19.18
CA THR A 82 18.43 25.56 -20.01
C THR A 82 18.15 26.39 -21.27
N THR A 83 17.50 25.79 -22.28
CA THR A 83 17.03 26.50 -23.49
C THR A 83 15.66 27.15 -23.32
N VAL A 84 15.02 26.93 -22.16
CA VAL A 84 13.71 27.45 -21.76
C VAL A 84 13.83 28.15 -20.40
N ASP A 85 12.85 28.97 -20.05
CA ASP A 85 12.71 29.52 -18.70
C ASP A 85 12.56 28.36 -17.70
N SER A 86 13.31 28.41 -16.60
CA SER A 86 13.32 27.37 -15.58
C SER A 86 13.45 27.94 -14.18
N VAL A 87 13.05 27.16 -13.17
CA VAL A 87 13.18 27.51 -11.76
C VAL A 87 14.30 26.67 -11.14
N PRO A 88 15.33 27.30 -10.57
CA PRO A 88 16.39 26.60 -9.86
C PRO A 88 15.94 26.10 -8.48
N PHE A 89 16.13 24.81 -8.22
CA PHE A 89 15.86 24.15 -6.94
C PHE A 89 17.08 23.39 -6.43
N ILE A 90 17.28 23.39 -5.12
CA ILE A 90 18.27 22.58 -4.42
C ILE A 90 17.55 21.43 -3.74
N ASP A 91 17.89 20.18 -4.09
CA ASP A 91 17.37 18.99 -3.41
C ASP A 91 17.77 19.03 -1.93
N THR A 92 16.83 18.73 -1.05
CA THR A 92 17.05 18.69 0.40
C THR A 92 17.93 17.50 0.77
N LEU A 93 18.96 17.74 1.58
CA LEU A 93 19.83 16.69 2.11
C LEU A 93 19.22 16.04 3.36
N PHE A 94 19.67 14.82 3.67
CA PHE A 94 19.24 14.07 4.85
C PHE A 94 20.43 13.87 5.80
N PHE A 95 20.37 14.49 6.98
CA PHE A 95 21.40 14.37 8.02
C PHE A 95 20.88 13.55 9.18
N ALA A 96 21.76 13.04 10.05
CA ALA A 96 21.36 12.19 11.17
C ALA A 96 20.26 12.81 12.06
N GLN A 97 20.25 14.13 12.25
CA GLN A 97 19.26 14.87 13.07
C GLN A 97 18.64 16.06 12.32
N GLY A 98 18.75 16.11 10.99
CA GLY A 98 18.48 17.32 10.21
C GLY A 98 19.49 18.44 10.48
N GLY A 99 19.14 19.67 10.11
CA GLY A 99 20.01 20.84 10.27
C GLY A 99 19.99 21.77 9.06
N GLU A 100 21.13 22.37 8.77
CA GLU A 100 21.29 23.33 7.67
C GLU A 100 22.58 23.08 6.88
N PHE A 101 22.58 23.46 5.61
CA PHE A 101 23.75 23.54 4.75
C PHE A 101 23.66 24.79 3.87
N SER A 102 24.74 25.17 3.20
CA SER A 102 24.73 26.38 2.36
C SER A 102 25.14 26.10 0.93
N VAL A 103 24.48 26.79 0.01
CA VAL A 103 24.91 26.92 -1.38
C VAL A 103 25.18 28.39 -1.69
N ILE A 104 26.16 28.65 -2.56
CA ILE A 104 26.47 30.01 -3.01
C ILE A 104 26.26 30.07 -4.51
N TYR A 105 25.48 31.04 -4.97
CA TYR A 105 25.23 31.25 -6.39
C TYR A 105 25.43 32.71 -6.80
N ARG A 106 25.70 32.92 -8.09
CA ARG A 106 25.76 34.26 -8.71
C ARG A 106 24.42 34.53 -9.37
N GLN A 107 23.62 35.41 -8.75
CA GLN A 107 22.29 35.71 -9.27
C GLN A 107 22.40 36.47 -10.60
N PRO A 108 21.86 35.94 -11.71
CA PRO A 108 21.93 36.63 -13.00
C PRO A 108 21.15 37.93 -12.97
N THR A 109 21.64 39.00 -13.61
CA THR A 109 20.92 40.30 -13.65
C THR A 109 19.60 40.25 -14.42
N SER A 110 19.44 39.26 -15.31
CA SER A 110 18.24 39.05 -16.12
C SER A 110 17.16 38.18 -15.45
N ASN A 111 17.37 37.75 -14.20
CA ASN A 111 16.39 36.91 -13.51
C ASN A 111 15.02 37.60 -13.36
N LYS A 112 13.96 36.80 -13.30
CA LYS A 112 12.63 37.27 -12.89
C LYS A 112 12.33 36.73 -11.50
N ASN A 113 11.61 37.52 -10.69
CA ASN A 113 11.12 37.04 -9.41
C ASN A 113 10.20 35.82 -9.60
N LEU A 114 10.31 34.82 -8.72
CA LEU A 114 9.38 33.69 -8.69
C LEU A 114 8.24 34.04 -7.71
N PRO A 115 7.00 34.25 -8.18
CA PRO A 115 5.86 34.35 -7.28
C PRO A 115 5.80 33.07 -6.44
N HIS A 116 5.74 33.24 -5.12
CA HIS A 116 5.78 32.15 -4.17
C HIS A 116 4.73 32.40 -3.10
N TRP A 117 3.82 31.45 -2.92
CA TRP A 117 2.91 31.41 -1.78
C TRP A 117 3.35 30.33 -0.80
N ARG A 118 3.33 30.68 0.48
CA ARG A 118 3.44 29.77 1.62
C ARG A 118 2.45 30.19 2.71
N LYS A 119 2.11 29.25 3.58
CA LYS A 119 1.18 29.47 4.70
C LYS A 119 1.52 30.76 5.48
N GLY A 120 0.49 31.56 5.74
CA GLY A 120 0.60 32.87 6.38
C GLY A 120 0.79 34.06 5.42
N GLN A 121 0.95 33.81 4.12
CA GLN A 121 0.94 34.87 3.10
C GLN A 121 -0.46 35.10 2.51
N SER A 122 -0.68 36.32 2.00
CA SER A 122 -1.91 36.70 1.32
C SER A 122 -2.03 36.02 -0.05
N GLU A 123 -3.13 35.29 -0.28
CA GLU A 123 -3.45 34.71 -1.59
C GLU A 123 -3.62 35.81 -2.65
N ASP A 124 -4.31 36.90 -2.32
CA ASP A 124 -4.52 38.03 -3.24
C ASP A 124 -3.20 38.66 -3.69
N THR A 125 -2.28 38.91 -2.74
CA THR A 125 -0.96 39.46 -3.06
C THR A 125 -0.15 38.50 -3.91
N PHE A 126 -0.22 37.20 -3.66
CA PHE A 126 0.43 36.18 -4.48
C PHE A 126 -0.09 36.19 -5.92
N PHE A 127 -1.41 36.13 -6.12
CA PHE A 127 -2.01 36.10 -7.45
C PHE A 127 -1.83 37.42 -8.20
N GLN A 128 -1.87 38.56 -7.50
CA GLN A 128 -1.58 39.87 -8.06
C GLN A 128 -0.14 39.96 -8.53
N THR A 129 0.82 39.56 -7.68
CA THR A 129 2.25 39.55 -8.03
C THR A 129 2.51 38.67 -9.25
N TRP A 130 1.87 37.49 -9.32
CA TRP A 130 2.03 36.60 -10.46
C TRP A 130 1.53 37.23 -11.76
N GLU A 131 0.38 37.91 -11.72
CA GLU A 131 -0.19 38.63 -12.86
C GLU A 131 0.67 39.81 -13.31
N GLU A 132 1.01 40.72 -12.39
CA GLU A 132 1.77 41.93 -12.68
C GLU A 132 3.16 41.63 -13.26
N GLN A 133 3.80 40.55 -12.80
CA GLN A 133 5.11 40.13 -13.28
C GLN A 133 5.05 39.31 -14.57
N ALA A 134 3.85 38.86 -14.98
CA ALA A 134 3.65 37.90 -16.07
C ALA A 134 4.64 36.71 -15.99
N SER A 135 4.84 36.20 -14.77
CA SER A 135 5.84 35.17 -14.51
C SER A 135 5.41 33.83 -15.12
N PRO A 136 6.27 33.14 -15.91
CA PRO A 136 5.88 31.89 -16.58
C PRO A 136 5.61 30.74 -15.59
N PHE A 137 6.12 30.86 -14.38
CA PHE A 137 5.92 29.91 -13.29
C PHE A 137 5.62 30.62 -11.97
N ALA A 138 4.95 29.92 -11.07
CA ALA A 138 4.87 30.24 -9.66
C ALA A 138 5.12 28.99 -8.81
N LEU A 139 5.46 29.22 -7.54
CA LEU A 139 5.63 28.18 -6.54
C LEU A 139 4.49 28.25 -5.53
N LEU A 140 3.79 27.14 -5.36
CA LEU A 140 2.80 26.98 -4.30
C LEU A 140 3.34 25.96 -3.29
N GLU A 141 3.69 26.44 -2.10
CA GLU A 141 4.21 25.62 -1.00
C GLU A 141 3.11 25.40 0.04
N LEU A 142 2.57 24.18 0.04
CA LEU A 142 1.56 23.70 1.00
C LEU A 142 2.24 22.92 2.14
N ASP A 143 1.48 22.46 3.13
CA ASP A 143 2.07 21.79 4.29
C ASP A 143 2.73 20.45 3.92
N ARG A 144 2.10 19.67 3.03
CA ARG A 144 2.58 18.33 2.62
C ARG A 144 3.08 18.22 1.17
N VAL A 145 2.77 19.22 0.33
CA VAL A 145 3.10 19.19 -1.10
C VAL A 145 3.62 20.54 -1.57
N ARG A 146 4.38 20.56 -2.66
CA ARG A 146 4.85 21.76 -3.34
C ARG A 146 4.58 21.63 -4.83
N PHE A 147 3.94 22.63 -5.42
CA PHE A 147 3.67 22.69 -6.86
C PHE A 147 4.57 23.69 -7.57
N LEU A 148 5.19 23.25 -8.66
CA LEU A 148 5.68 24.17 -9.68
C LEU A 148 4.58 24.39 -10.71
N LEU A 149 3.93 25.54 -10.63
CA LEU A 149 2.75 25.87 -11.42
C LEU A 149 3.17 26.65 -12.67
N PRO A 150 2.90 26.15 -13.90
CA PRO A 150 2.97 26.98 -15.09
C PRO A 150 1.87 28.06 -15.06
N TRP A 151 2.09 29.18 -15.75
CA TRP A 151 1.12 30.28 -15.85
C TRP A 151 -0.31 29.81 -16.17
N ALA A 152 -0.45 28.81 -17.04
CA ALA A 152 -1.72 28.25 -17.46
C ALA A 152 -2.55 27.63 -16.31
N ASP A 153 -1.93 27.29 -15.17
CA ASP A 153 -2.62 26.77 -13.99
C ASP A 153 -3.15 27.86 -13.05
N ARG A 154 -2.80 29.14 -13.26
CA ARG A 154 -3.17 30.22 -12.33
C ARG A 154 -4.67 30.29 -12.07
N ALA A 155 -5.48 30.26 -13.13
CA ALA A 155 -6.94 30.30 -13.01
C ALA A 155 -7.50 29.06 -12.29
N ASN A 156 -6.91 27.88 -12.52
CA ASN A 156 -7.35 26.64 -11.89
C ASN A 156 -7.07 26.66 -10.39
N VAL A 157 -5.89 27.16 -9.97
CA VAL A 157 -5.57 27.31 -8.54
C VAL A 157 -6.47 28.34 -7.85
N ILE A 158 -6.81 29.45 -8.51
CA ILE A 158 -7.79 30.42 -7.99
C ILE A 158 -9.14 29.74 -7.76
N ASN A 159 -9.62 28.98 -8.75
CA ASN A 159 -10.91 28.29 -8.67
C ASN A 159 -10.94 27.18 -7.61
N ALA A 160 -9.85 26.43 -7.48
CA ALA A 160 -9.73 25.38 -6.48
C ALA A 160 -9.60 25.93 -5.05
N GLY A 161 -8.94 27.09 -4.90
CA GLY A 161 -8.62 27.72 -3.62
C GLY A 161 -7.43 27.05 -2.92
N ILE A 162 -6.43 27.84 -2.53
CA ILE A 162 -5.18 27.31 -1.95
C ILE A 162 -5.46 26.58 -0.63
N THR A 163 -6.31 27.15 0.23
CA THR A 163 -6.67 26.54 1.52
C THR A 163 -7.35 25.17 1.35
N ALA A 164 -8.22 25.02 0.35
CA ALA A 164 -8.90 23.75 0.09
C ALA A 164 -7.93 22.68 -0.45
N LEU A 165 -6.99 23.08 -1.32
CA LEU A 165 -5.91 22.21 -1.79
C LEU A 165 -5.01 21.76 -0.63
N ASP A 166 -4.59 22.67 0.24
CA ASP A 166 -3.74 22.36 1.39
C ASP A 166 -4.42 21.35 2.33
N ALA A 167 -5.70 21.59 2.65
CA ALA A 167 -6.50 20.67 3.46
C ALA A 167 -6.67 19.30 2.79
N TYR A 168 -6.87 19.26 1.47
CA TYR A 168 -6.98 17.99 0.74
C TYR A 168 -5.68 17.18 0.79
N TYR A 169 -4.56 17.78 0.38
CA TYR A 169 -3.27 17.07 0.34
C TYR A 169 -2.73 16.72 1.73
N THR A 170 -3.01 17.55 2.73
CA THR A 170 -2.72 17.21 4.13
C THR A 170 -3.46 15.95 4.55
N ARG A 171 -4.77 15.85 4.27
CA ARG A 171 -5.54 14.64 4.58
C ARG A 171 -5.02 13.40 3.86
N VAL A 172 -4.68 13.50 2.57
CA VAL A 172 -4.14 12.37 1.79
C VAL A 172 -2.83 11.87 2.41
N ILE A 173 -1.84 12.76 2.55
CA ILE A 173 -0.50 12.38 2.99
C ILE A 173 -0.50 11.92 4.45
N ASP A 174 -1.30 12.56 5.32
CA ASP A 174 -1.40 12.16 6.72
C ASP A 174 -2.10 10.80 6.88
N ALA A 175 -3.17 10.54 6.13
CA ALA A 175 -3.80 9.22 6.12
C ALA A 175 -2.85 8.13 5.63
N TYR A 176 -2.09 8.40 4.56
CA TYR A 176 -1.14 7.42 4.03
C TYR A 176 0.01 7.16 5.02
N ASN A 177 0.53 8.21 5.67
CA ASN A 177 1.53 8.10 6.73
C ASN A 177 1.01 7.26 7.91
N ASP A 178 -0.22 7.52 8.34
CA ASP A 178 -0.87 6.78 9.43
C ASP A 178 -1.06 5.29 9.10
N TRP A 179 -1.55 4.98 7.89
CA TRP A 179 -1.76 3.60 7.44
C TRP A 179 -0.46 2.81 7.24
N THR A 180 0.63 3.47 6.86
CA THR A 180 1.95 2.83 6.89
C THR A 180 2.56 2.80 8.30
N GLY A 181 1.95 3.44 9.29
CA GLY A 181 2.39 3.41 10.69
C GLY A 181 3.57 4.30 11.01
N LEU A 182 3.68 5.42 10.28
CA LEU A 182 4.62 6.49 10.58
C LEU A 182 3.95 7.52 11.50
N SER A 183 4.74 8.08 12.42
CA SER A 183 4.29 9.11 13.37
C SER A 183 5.40 10.11 13.61
N ASP A 184 5.04 11.33 13.99
CA ASP A 184 6.00 12.36 14.40
C ASP A 184 6.63 12.04 15.77
N SER A 185 5.96 11.21 16.59
CA SER A 185 6.40 10.78 17.93
C SER A 185 6.20 9.26 18.13
N PRO A 186 6.90 8.40 17.37
CA PRO A 186 6.73 6.95 17.45
C PRO A 186 7.46 6.37 18.67
N ALA A 187 7.02 5.19 19.12
CA ALA A 187 7.75 4.43 20.15
C ALA A 187 9.09 3.86 19.64
N SER A 188 9.19 3.57 18.35
CA SER A 188 10.41 3.08 17.69
C SER A 188 10.90 4.10 16.66
N PRO A 189 12.20 4.42 16.61
CA PRO A 189 12.76 5.33 15.60
C PRO A 189 12.61 4.82 14.17
N LEU A 190 12.38 3.51 13.98
CA LEU A 190 12.09 2.94 12.66
C LEU A 190 10.77 3.43 12.08
N ASN A 191 9.87 3.95 12.91
CA ASN A 191 8.54 4.44 12.52
C ASN A 191 8.45 5.97 12.53
N GLN A 192 9.61 6.66 12.57
CA GLN A 192 9.66 8.12 12.55
C GLN A 192 9.23 8.65 11.19
N ASN A 193 8.21 9.49 11.22
CA ASN A 193 7.82 10.27 10.05
C ASN A 193 8.86 11.36 9.77
N VAL A 194 9.12 11.60 8.50
CA VAL A 194 9.94 12.72 8.02
C VAL A 194 9.02 13.76 7.39
N ALA A 195 9.22 15.02 7.75
CA ALA A 195 8.44 16.15 7.25
C ALA A 195 8.86 16.58 5.83
N ASN A 196 9.10 15.62 4.94
CA ASN A 196 9.35 15.89 3.53
C ASN A 196 8.05 16.28 2.81
N ARG A 197 8.14 17.17 1.82
CA ARG A 197 7.04 17.49 0.92
C ARG A 197 7.17 16.76 -0.40
N TYR A 198 6.05 16.23 -0.90
CA TYR A 198 5.98 15.78 -2.30
C TYR A 198 6.12 16.98 -3.24
N PHE A 199 6.77 16.79 -4.37
CA PHE A 199 6.96 17.83 -5.38
C PHE A 199 6.20 17.44 -6.63
N ILE A 200 5.34 18.35 -7.09
CA ILE A 200 4.38 18.08 -8.15
C ILE A 200 4.56 19.12 -9.26
N LYS A 201 4.64 18.67 -10.51
CA LYS A 201 4.84 19.52 -11.69
C LYS A 201 4.08 19.00 -12.91
N ALA A 202 3.78 19.87 -13.85
CA ALA A 202 3.38 19.45 -15.18
C ALA A 202 4.59 18.92 -15.97
N ASP A 203 4.38 17.98 -16.88
CA ASP A 203 5.39 17.45 -17.80
C ASP A 203 4.79 17.17 -19.18
N LYS A 204 5.02 18.08 -20.13
CA LYS A 204 4.49 17.98 -21.51
C LYS A 204 4.86 16.70 -22.22
N HIS A 205 6.03 16.13 -21.92
CA HIS A 205 6.52 14.90 -22.54
C HIS A 205 6.70 13.78 -21.50
N GLY A 206 5.89 13.81 -20.45
CA GLY A 206 5.83 12.77 -19.43
C GLY A 206 5.40 11.40 -19.97
N VAL A 207 5.47 10.38 -19.11
CA VAL A 207 5.02 9.03 -19.41
C VAL A 207 3.65 8.75 -18.81
N GLY A 208 2.83 7.90 -19.43
CA GLY A 208 1.49 7.59 -18.93
C GLY A 208 0.58 8.83 -18.86
N ALA A 209 -0.45 8.78 -18.02
CA ALA A 209 -1.33 9.93 -17.77
C ALA A 209 -0.76 10.86 -16.68
N ALA A 210 -0.17 10.26 -15.66
CA ALA A 210 0.65 10.88 -14.63
C ALA A 210 1.69 9.83 -14.21
N TYR A 211 2.66 10.23 -13.41
CA TYR A 211 3.64 9.29 -12.87
C TYR A 211 4.23 9.77 -11.55
N TYR A 212 4.67 8.81 -10.75
CA TYR A 212 5.60 8.96 -9.64
C TYR A 212 7.03 8.57 -10.07
N LEU A 213 7.99 9.41 -9.73
CA LEU A 213 9.42 9.07 -9.76
C LEU A 213 10.05 9.43 -8.41
N PRO A 214 11.25 8.92 -8.10
CA PRO A 214 11.90 9.17 -6.81
C PRO A 214 12.05 10.66 -6.47
N TRP A 215 12.06 11.52 -7.48
CA TRP A 215 12.28 12.95 -7.34
C TRP A 215 11.04 13.84 -7.58
N TRP A 216 9.94 13.38 -8.16
CA TRP A 216 8.69 14.16 -8.24
C TRP A 216 7.52 13.29 -8.67
N CYS A 217 6.30 13.76 -8.38
CA CYS A 217 5.13 13.38 -9.15
C CYS A 217 4.95 14.36 -10.32
N ALA A 218 4.42 13.87 -11.44
CA ALA A 218 4.04 14.78 -12.51
C ALA A 218 2.77 14.36 -13.24
N GLN A 219 2.11 15.37 -13.80
CA GLN A 219 1.06 15.20 -14.79
C GLN A 219 1.67 15.16 -16.19
N THR A 220 1.29 14.19 -17.01
CA THR A 220 1.71 14.14 -18.42
C THR A 220 0.86 15.10 -19.25
N ALA A 221 1.10 16.39 -19.06
CA ALA A 221 0.43 17.50 -19.75
C ALA A 221 1.22 18.81 -19.57
N ALA A 222 0.79 19.86 -20.26
CA ALA A 222 1.34 21.20 -20.09
C ALA A 222 0.92 21.89 -18.76
N THR A 223 -0.11 21.34 -18.09
CA THR A 223 -0.77 21.87 -16.90
C THR A 223 -1.01 20.77 -15.86
N LEU A 224 -1.27 21.17 -14.62
CA LEU A 224 -1.59 20.28 -13.49
C LEU A 224 -3.11 20.13 -13.26
N SER A 225 -3.93 20.94 -13.93
CA SER A 225 -5.39 20.92 -13.85
C SER A 225 -6.06 19.57 -14.10
N GLN A 226 -5.41 18.65 -14.82
CA GLN A 226 -5.95 17.31 -15.14
C GLN A 226 -5.95 16.31 -13.97
N GLY A 227 -6.02 16.80 -12.74
CA GLY A 227 -6.27 15.97 -11.56
C GLY A 227 -5.54 16.39 -10.30
N TRP A 228 -4.47 17.20 -10.41
CA TRP A 228 -3.71 17.66 -9.24
C TRP A 228 -4.25 18.96 -8.64
N ILE A 229 -5.07 19.70 -9.38
CA ILE A 229 -5.70 20.94 -8.92
C ILE A 229 -7.22 20.81 -8.97
N ASP A 230 -7.77 20.32 -10.10
CA ASP A 230 -9.21 20.24 -10.29
C ASP A 230 -9.77 18.87 -9.91
N ASN A 231 -10.98 18.87 -9.35
CA ASN A 231 -11.75 17.67 -9.01
C ASN A 231 -11.01 16.67 -8.08
N VAL A 232 -10.02 17.14 -7.32
CA VAL A 232 -9.11 16.29 -6.54
C VAL A 232 -9.82 15.23 -5.68
N ALA A 233 -11.03 15.52 -5.17
CA ALA A 233 -11.81 14.61 -4.33
C ALA A 233 -12.17 13.25 -4.97
N THR A 234 -12.24 13.16 -6.30
CA THR A 234 -12.61 11.90 -7.01
C THR A 234 -11.46 11.34 -7.86
N GLN A 235 -10.30 12.00 -7.88
CA GLN A 235 -9.20 11.67 -8.80
C GLN A 235 -8.38 10.48 -8.31
N TRP A 236 -8.67 9.29 -8.85
CA TRP A 236 -7.91 8.07 -8.57
C TRP A 236 -6.44 8.20 -8.97
N THR A 237 -6.15 8.77 -10.14
CA THR A 237 -4.80 8.84 -10.70
C THR A 237 -3.82 9.50 -9.74
N ILE A 238 -4.17 10.63 -9.11
CA ILE A 238 -3.23 11.30 -8.19
C ILE A 238 -3.03 10.53 -6.88
N LEU A 239 -4.07 9.84 -6.39
CA LEU A 239 -3.99 8.99 -5.20
C LEU A 239 -3.09 7.79 -5.45
N HIS A 240 -3.17 7.24 -6.67
CA HIS A 240 -2.33 6.16 -7.18
C HIS A 240 -0.86 6.60 -7.30
N GLU A 241 -0.58 7.76 -7.88
CA GLU A 241 0.80 8.28 -8.00
C GLU A 241 1.42 8.59 -6.63
N ILE A 242 0.67 9.22 -5.72
CA ILE A 242 1.15 9.44 -4.35
C ILE A 242 1.43 8.08 -3.67
N GLY A 243 0.58 7.09 -3.91
CA GLY A 243 0.71 5.75 -3.34
C GLY A 243 1.99 5.03 -3.75
N HIS A 244 2.56 5.33 -4.93
CA HIS A 244 3.85 4.75 -5.34
C HIS A 244 4.98 5.11 -4.39
N GLY A 245 4.95 6.29 -3.78
CA GLY A 245 5.91 6.64 -2.74
C GLY A 245 5.80 5.77 -1.47
N TYR A 246 4.70 5.03 -1.28
CA TYR A 246 4.49 4.15 -0.13
C TYR A 246 4.79 2.68 -0.42
N GLN A 247 5.62 2.45 -1.42
CA GLN A 247 6.12 1.14 -1.78
C GLN A 247 7.52 0.90 -1.21
N GLY A 248 7.92 -0.36 -1.11
CA GLY A 248 9.26 -0.75 -0.68
C GLY A 248 9.72 -2.03 -1.36
N VAL A 249 10.88 -2.56 -0.95
CA VAL A 249 11.49 -3.75 -1.59
C VAL A 249 10.64 -5.03 -1.51
N PHE A 250 9.61 -5.08 -0.65
CA PHE A 250 8.62 -6.17 -0.61
C PHE A 250 7.84 -6.31 -1.92
N MET A 251 7.86 -5.30 -2.80
CA MET A 251 7.26 -5.39 -4.13
C MET A 251 7.84 -6.50 -5.00
N ASN A 252 9.04 -6.99 -4.69
CA ASN A 252 9.72 -8.04 -5.45
C ASN A 252 9.28 -9.45 -5.02
N ASP A 253 8.12 -9.59 -4.37
CA ASP A 253 7.54 -10.88 -4.05
C ASP A 253 7.33 -11.73 -5.32
N VAL A 254 7.76 -12.98 -5.27
CA VAL A 254 7.78 -13.88 -6.42
C VAL A 254 6.44 -14.57 -6.67
N ASP A 255 5.61 -14.69 -5.64
CA ASP A 255 4.34 -15.40 -5.68
C ASP A 255 3.18 -14.43 -5.95
N LEU A 256 3.23 -13.22 -5.38
CA LEU A 256 2.20 -12.20 -5.46
C LEU A 256 2.69 -10.92 -6.15
N PRO A 257 2.43 -10.73 -7.46
CA PRO A 257 2.83 -9.53 -8.17
C PRO A 257 1.98 -8.33 -7.77
N VAL A 258 2.60 -7.38 -7.07
CA VAL A 258 1.93 -6.17 -6.55
C VAL A 258 2.36 -4.85 -7.20
N GLY A 259 3.14 -4.90 -8.28
CA GLY A 259 3.38 -3.72 -9.13
C GLY A 259 2.06 -3.18 -9.68
N GLU A 260 1.85 -1.87 -9.60
CA GLU A 260 0.57 -1.18 -9.88
C GLU A 260 -0.62 -1.61 -9.01
N VAL A 261 -0.42 -2.42 -7.96
CA VAL A 261 -1.48 -2.91 -7.08
C VAL A 261 -1.28 -2.42 -5.64
N TRP A 262 -0.07 -2.51 -5.10
CA TRP A 262 0.17 -2.16 -3.69
C TRP A 262 -0.11 -0.69 -3.38
N ASN A 263 0.34 0.22 -4.25
CA ASN A 263 0.07 1.65 -4.13
C ASN A 263 -1.44 1.96 -4.15
N ASN A 264 -2.23 1.13 -4.85
CA ASN A 264 -3.68 1.28 -4.91
C ASN A 264 -4.41 0.89 -3.61
N ILE A 265 -3.76 0.22 -2.65
CA ILE A 265 -4.34 -0.01 -1.31
C ILE A 265 -4.62 1.33 -0.64
N TYR A 266 -3.64 2.24 -0.69
CA TYR A 266 -3.75 3.57 -0.11
C TYR A 266 -4.85 4.39 -0.81
N ALA A 267 -4.90 4.35 -2.15
CA ALA A 267 -5.95 5.02 -2.92
C ALA A 267 -7.34 4.47 -2.60
N ALA A 268 -7.48 3.15 -2.46
CA ALA A 268 -8.73 2.50 -2.11
C ALA A 268 -9.21 2.88 -0.71
N PHE A 269 -8.32 2.84 0.29
CA PHE A 269 -8.68 3.29 1.64
C PHE A 269 -9.06 4.78 1.67
N PHE A 270 -8.40 5.62 0.89
CA PHE A 270 -8.74 7.04 0.87
C PHE A 270 -10.08 7.31 0.19
N GLN A 271 -10.40 6.62 -0.90
CA GLN A 271 -11.74 6.69 -1.48
C GLN A 271 -12.79 6.14 -0.51
N GLN A 272 -12.50 5.06 0.22
CA GLN A 272 -13.38 4.55 1.28
C GLN A 272 -13.68 5.62 2.35
N LEU A 273 -12.69 6.45 2.73
CA LEU A 273 -12.90 7.55 3.68
C LEU A 273 -13.59 8.76 3.06
N ASN A 274 -13.21 9.15 1.84
CA ASN A 274 -13.59 10.43 1.24
C ASN A 274 -14.92 10.35 0.48
N LEU A 275 -15.33 9.17 0.02
CA LEU A 275 -16.56 8.93 -0.74
C LEU A 275 -17.63 8.18 0.07
N ASN A 276 -17.49 8.11 1.39
CA ASN A 276 -18.38 7.34 2.28
C ASN A 276 -19.80 7.90 2.44
N GLN A 277 -20.09 9.09 1.90
CA GLN A 277 -21.41 9.68 1.99
C GLN A 277 -22.27 9.26 0.80
N GLY A 278 -23.48 8.76 1.08
CA GLY A 278 -24.38 8.25 0.04
C GLY A 278 -23.80 7.05 -0.71
N ASN A 279 -24.16 6.90 -1.98
CA ASN A 279 -23.66 5.81 -2.84
C ASN A 279 -22.39 6.17 -3.62
N HIS A 280 -21.77 7.32 -3.33
CA HIS A 280 -20.63 7.85 -4.10
C HIS A 280 -19.43 6.89 -4.14
N LEU A 281 -19.14 6.18 -3.06
CA LEU A 281 -18.11 5.15 -3.05
C LEU A 281 -18.31 4.11 -4.15
N TYR A 282 -19.54 3.66 -4.36
CA TYR A 282 -19.87 2.60 -5.32
C TYR A 282 -20.03 3.13 -6.75
N THR A 283 -20.48 4.38 -6.93
CA THR A 283 -20.67 4.98 -8.25
C THR A 283 -19.41 5.64 -8.80
N ASP A 284 -18.57 6.19 -7.92
CA ASP A 284 -17.42 7.03 -8.30
C ASP A 284 -16.08 6.36 -7.94
N GLY A 285 -16.10 5.37 -7.05
CA GLY A 285 -14.90 4.66 -6.60
C GLY A 285 -14.33 3.71 -7.64
N TRP A 286 -13.00 3.75 -7.80
CA TRP A 286 -12.29 2.96 -8.80
C TRP A 286 -12.30 1.47 -8.49
N LEU A 287 -12.21 1.08 -7.21
CA LEU A 287 -12.26 -0.32 -6.78
C LEU A 287 -13.59 -0.98 -7.19
N TYR A 288 -14.67 -0.20 -7.18
CA TYR A 288 -16.03 -0.62 -7.54
C TYR A 288 -16.35 -0.39 -9.03
N ASP A 289 -15.33 -0.07 -9.83
CA ASP A 289 -15.40 0.14 -11.28
C ASP A 289 -16.54 1.08 -11.71
N TYR A 290 -16.68 2.18 -10.98
CA TYR A 290 -17.59 3.28 -11.31
C TYR A 290 -19.05 2.82 -11.50
N GLY A 291 -19.56 2.05 -10.54
CA GLY A 291 -20.92 1.50 -10.54
C GLY A 291 -21.07 0.11 -11.16
N ARG A 292 -19.96 -0.53 -11.59
CA ARG A 292 -19.94 -1.89 -12.17
C ARG A 292 -19.37 -2.94 -11.22
N GLN A 293 -19.66 -2.77 -9.92
CA GLN A 293 -19.23 -3.70 -8.88
C GLN A 293 -19.69 -5.15 -9.16
N PRO A 294 -20.94 -5.44 -9.57
CA PRO A 294 -21.38 -6.82 -9.83
C PRO A 294 -20.55 -7.52 -10.90
N GLU A 295 -20.18 -6.83 -11.98
CA GLU A 295 -19.35 -7.37 -13.06
C GLU A 295 -17.93 -7.68 -12.58
N GLN A 296 -17.34 -6.79 -11.77
CA GLN A 296 -16.02 -7.00 -11.18
C GLN A 296 -16.00 -8.18 -10.22
N GLU A 297 -17.01 -8.32 -9.38
CA GLU A 297 -17.12 -9.42 -8.43
C GLU A 297 -17.33 -10.76 -9.12
N LEU A 298 -18.12 -10.79 -10.20
CA LEU A 298 -18.29 -11.99 -11.01
C LEU A 298 -16.97 -12.38 -11.70
N GLN A 299 -16.18 -11.41 -12.17
CA GLN A 299 -14.84 -11.66 -12.71
C GLN A 299 -13.92 -12.26 -11.64
N PHE A 300 -13.91 -11.70 -10.43
CA PHE A 300 -13.14 -12.22 -9.29
C PHE A 300 -13.52 -13.67 -8.95
N ILE A 301 -14.82 -13.94 -8.83
CA ILE A 301 -15.35 -15.29 -8.58
C ILE A 301 -14.96 -16.25 -9.72
N THR A 302 -14.99 -15.80 -10.97
CA THR A 302 -14.60 -16.61 -12.13
C THR A 302 -13.13 -17.02 -12.05
N HIS A 303 -12.24 -16.11 -11.67
CA HIS A 303 -10.83 -16.43 -11.45
C HIS A 303 -10.64 -17.52 -10.39
N LEU A 304 -11.35 -17.42 -9.26
CA LEU A 304 -11.31 -18.42 -8.19
C LEU A 304 -11.86 -19.78 -8.63
N ARG A 305 -13.03 -19.81 -9.27
CA ARG A 305 -13.66 -21.05 -9.77
C ARG A 305 -12.77 -21.76 -10.79
N ASN A 306 -12.13 -21.00 -11.68
CA ASN A 306 -11.24 -21.53 -12.70
C ASN A 306 -9.82 -21.82 -12.20
N ARG A 307 -9.50 -21.52 -10.93
CA ARG A 307 -8.14 -21.58 -10.37
C ARG A 307 -7.12 -20.85 -11.25
N THR A 308 -7.52 -19.69 -11.78
CA THR A 308 -6.62 -18.85 -12.58
C THR A 308 -5.50 -18.37 -11.66
N PRO A 309 -4.21 -18.54 -12.02
CA PRO A 309 -3.10 -18.03 -11.21
C PRO A 309 -3.22 -16.52 -11.00
N ILE A 310 -2.97 -16.04 -9.77
CA ILE A 310 -3.14 -14.62 -9.43
C ILE A 310 -2.27 -13.68 -10.28
N SER A 311 -1.13 -14.17 -10.77
CA SER A 311 -0.27 -13.44 -11.70
C SER A 311 -0.92 -13.13 -13.06
N ALA A 312 -1.96 -13.87 -13.44
CA ALA A 312 -2.74 -13.63 -14.65
C ALA A 312 -3.96 -12.73 -14.42
N TRP A 313 -4.20 -12.27 -13.18
CA TRP A 313 -5.32 -11.39 -12.87
C TRP A 313 -5.02 -9.94 -13.24
N GLY A 314 -6.05 -9.20 -13.64
CA GLY A 314 -5.96 -7.75 -13.81
C GLY A 314 -5.63 -7.02 -12.50
N VAL A 315 -5.26 -5.74 -12.59
CA VAL A 315 -4.92 -4.90 -11.42
C VAL A 315 -6.06 -4.85 -10.42
N ARG A 316 -7.30 -4.63 -10.87
CA ARG A 316 -8.46 -4.46 -9.99
C ARG A 316 -8.83 -5.74 -9.21
N PRO A 317 -8.92 -6.94 -9.81
CA PRO A 317 -9.11 -8.17 -9.03
C PRO A 317 -7.97 -8.46 -8.04
N ARG A 318 -6.71 -8.15 -8.38
CA ARG A 318 -5.58 -8.29 -7.43
C ARG A 318 -5.70 -7.31 -6.26
N LEU A 319 -6.12 -6.07 -6.53
CA LEU A 319 -6.41 -5.10 -5.49
C LEU A 319 -7.59 -5.57 -4.61
N GLN A 320 -8.67 -6.07 -5.21
CA GLN A 320 -9.82 -6.59 -4.48
C GLN A 320 -9.42 -7.74 -3.54
N PHE A 321 -8.54 -8.65 -3.97
CA PHE A 321 -7.97 -9.68 -3.10
C PHE A 321 -7.30 -9.10 -1.85
N LEU A 322 -6.42 -8.11 -2.00
CA LEU A 322 -5.74 -7.45 -0.88
C LEU A 322 -6.72 -6.69 0.00
N MET A 323 -7.64 -5.93 -0.61
CA MET A 323 -8.63 -5.13 0.09
C MET A 323 -9.63 -5.98 0.87
N LEU A 324 -10.02 -7.17 0.39
CA LEU A 324 -10.90 -8.07 1.15
C LEU A 324 -10.27 -8.52 2.48
N MET A 325 -8.97 -8.83 2.47
CA MET A 325 -8.23 -9.14 3.70
C MET A 325 -8.11 -7.91 4.60
N LEU A 326 -7.81 -6.75 4.02
CA LEU A 326 -7.60 -5.52 4.76
C LEU A 326 -8.89 -4.84 5.25
N PHE A 327 -10.04 -5.07 4.61
CA PHE A 327 -11.35 -4.67 5.14
C PHE A 327 -11.72 -5.52 6.35
N LYS A 328 -11.36 -6.82 6.34
CA LYS A 328 -11.55 -7.69 7.50
C LYS A 328 -10.58 -7.38 8.64
N GLY A 329 -9.31 -7.15 8.31
CA GLY A 329 -8.26 -6.81 9.29
C GLY A 329 -8.31 -5.35 9.77
N GLY A 330 -8.85 -4.43 8.99
CA GLY A 330 -8.81 -3.00 9.27
C GLY A 330 -7.42 -2.38 9.03
N THR A 331 -7.36 -1.06 9.15
CA THR A 331 -6.13 -0.27 8.92
C THR A 331 -5.04 -0.54 9.97
N GLU A 332 -5.41 -1.02 11.17
CA GLU A 332 -4.46 -1.42 12.22
C GLU A 332 -3.59 -2.61 11.76
N ALA A 333 -4.17 -3.60 11.11
CA ALA A 333 -3.42 -4.72 10.55
C ALA A 333 -2.45 -4.26 9.44
N PHE A 334 -2.89 -3.32 8.60
CA PHE A 334 -2.02 -2.75 7.58
C PHE A 334 -0.87 -1.93 8.18
N ARG A 335 -1.15 -1.20 9.26
CA ARG A 335 -0.15 -0.48 10.05
C ARG A 335 0.88 -1.45 10.64
N ALA A 336 0.40 -2.53 11.26
CA ALA A 336 1.23 -3.58 11.85
C ALA A 336 2.12 -4.25 10.79
N PHE A 337 1.58 -4.58 9.62
CA PHE A 337 2.38 -5.10 8.49
C PHE A 337 3.56 -4.19 8.17
N ASN A 338 3.30 -2.90 7.96
CA ASN A 338 4.35 -1.95 7.57
C ASN A 338 5.41 -1.76 8.68
N GLN A 339 4.99 -1.71 9.94
CA GLN A 339 5.88 -1.61 11.08
C GLN A 339 6.74 -2.87 11.26
N ASN A 340 6.14 -4.05 11.15
CA ASN A 340 6.84 -5.33 11.21
C ASN A 340 7.87 -5.45 10.07
N TYR A 341 7.52 -5.02 8.86
CA TYR A 341 8.44 -5.05 7.74
C TYR A 341 9.64 -4.11 7.91
N ARG A 342 9.42 -2.90 8.46
CA ARG A 342 10.53 -2.00 8.83
C ARG A 342 11.43 -2.59 9.92
N ALA A 343 10.87 -3.32 10.88
CA ALA A 343 11.63 -4.01 11.91
C ALA A 343 12.51 -5.12 11.31
N LEU A 344 11.98 -5.91 10.36
CA LEU A 344 12.77 -6.89 9.60
C LEU A 344 13.89 -6.21 8.81
N GLY A 345 13.58 -5.11 8.14
CA GLY A 345 14.54 -4.31 7.38
C GLY A 345 15.71 -3.76 8.21
N ALA A 346 15.55 -3.64 9.53
CA ALA A 346 16.62 -3.19 10.42
C ALA A 346 17.65 -4.30 10.76
N GLY A 347 17.41 -5.56 10.39
CA GLY A 347 18.32 -6.67 10.65
C GLY A 347 19.57 -6.67 9.75
N GLU A 348 20.72 -7.03 10.30
CA GLU A 348 22.03 -6.99 9.61
C GLU A 348 22.12 -7.87 8.35
N ASN A 349 21.24 -8.86 8.20
CA ASN A 349 21.19 -9.78 7.06
C ASN A 349 19.81 -9.81 6.38
N PHE A 350 19.08 -8.68 6.41
CA PHE A 350 17.75 -8.61 5.82
C PHE A 350 17.77 -8.91 4.31
N LEU A 351 17.04 -9.96 3.91
CA LEU A 351 16.82 -10.34 2.53
C LEU A 351 15.32 -10.30 2.22
N PRO A 352 14.85 -9.34 1.40
CA PRO A 352 13.41 -9.21 1.10
C PRO A 352 12.75 -10.50 0.59
N CYS A 353 13.47 -11.29 -0.20
CA CYS A 353 12.97 -12.54 -0.77
C CYS A 353 12.75 -13.67 0.25
N GLU A 354 13.30 -13.55 1.47
CA GLU A 354 13.06 -14.51 2.55
C GLU A 354 11.77 -14.22 3.32
N HIS A 355 11.10 -13.10 3.02
CA HIS A 355 9.90 -12.64 3.70
C HIS A 355 8.74 -12.48 2.71
N ARG A 356 7.97 -13.57 2.52
CA ARG A 356 6.81 -13.54 1.63
C ARG A 356 5.75 -12.57 2.12
N LEU A 357 5.21 -11.79 1.18
CA LEU A 357 4.19 -10.78 1.45
C LEU A 357 2.90 -11.39 2.02
N THR A 358 2.51 -12.58 1.55
CA THR A 358 1.33 -13.30 2.05
C THR A 358 1.48 -13.73 3.50
N ASP A 359 2.66 -14.22 3.89
CA ASP A 359 2.95 -14.65 5.25
C ASP A 359 2.94 -13.47 6.22
N LEU A 360 3.63 -12.39 5.85
CA LEU A 360 3.66 -11.16 6.63
C LEU A 360 2.29 -10.52 6.80
N LEU A 361 1.47 -10.50 5.74
CA LEU A 361 0.13 -9.93 5.80
C LEU A 361 -0.82 -10.80 6.64
N ALA A 362 -0.74 -12.12 6.50
CA ALA A 362 -1.54 -13.04 7.30
C ALA A 362 -1.22 -12.93 8.80
N ASP A 363 0.08 -12.88 9.15
CA ASP A 363 0.53 -12.71 10.53
C ASP A 363 0.11 -11.36 11.12
N ALA A 364 0.22 -10.27 10.34
CA ALA A 364 -0.21 -8.95 10.77
C ALA A 364 -1.71 -8.87 11.03
N ILE A 365 -2.54 -9.48 10.19
CA ILE A 365 -4.01 -9.51 10.37
C ILE A 365 -4.39 -10.40 11.55
N ALA A 366 -3.75 -11.56 11.71
CA ALA A 366 -3.99 -12.44 12.85
C ALA A 366 -3.69 -11.72 14.17
N THR A 367 -2.51 -11.11 14.26
CA THR A 367 -2.02 -10.46 15.47
C THR A 367 -2.82 -9.20 15.82
N ALA A 368 -3.11 -8.34 14.83
CA ALA A 368 -3.76 -7.06 15.08
C ALA A 368 -5.28 -7.16 15.24
N SER A 369 -5.91 -8.13 14.59
CA SER A 369 -7.37 -8.13 14.39
C SER A 369 -8.04 -9.43 14.79
N GLY A 370 -7.26 -10.46 15.13
CA GLY A 370 -7.79 -11.74 15.59
C GLY A 370 -8.45 -12.57 14.48
N TYR A 371 -8.07 -12.35 13.21
CA TYR A 371 -8.59 -13.08 12.05
C TYR A 371 -7.51 -13.88 11.33
N ASP A 372 -7.82 -15.13 10.97
CA ASP A 372 -6.98 -15.97 10.12
C ASP A 372 -7.45 -15.89 8.65
N VAL A 373 -6.69 -15.14 7.85
CA VAL A 373 -6.88 -14.99 6.40
C VAL A 373 -6.09 -16.01 5.57
N ALA A 374 -5.23 -16.84 6.20
CA ALA A 374 -4.43 -17.82 5.46
C ALA A 374 -5.27 -18.79 4.61
N PRO A 375 -6.45 -19.27 5.06
CA PRO A 375 -7.33 -20.08 4.22
C PRO A 375 -7.76 -19.35 2.93
N PHE A 376 -8.07 -18.06 3.03
CA PHE A 376 -8.46 -17.25 1.87
C PHE A 376 -7.30 -17.01 0.91
N ILE A 377 -6.08 -16.76 1.42
CA ILE A 377 -4.87 -16.68 0.58
C ILE A 377 -4.67 -17.98 -0.21
N GLN A 378 -4.85 -19.12 0.45
CA GLN A 378 -4.74 -20.44 -0.18
C GLN A 378 -5.85 -20.69 -1.22
N LEU A 379 -7.07 -20.22 -0.97
CA LEU A 379 -8.17 -20.26 -1.94
C LEU A 379 -7.80 -19.53 -3.24
N CYS A 380 -7.09 -18.40 -3.13
CA CYS A 380 -6.60 -17.62 -4.27
C CYS A 380 -5.37 -18.25 -4.96
N GLY A 381 -4.94 -19.44 -4.54
CA GLY A 381 -3.84 -20.19 -5.15
C GLY A 381 -2.44 -19.75 -4.72
N LEU A 382 -2.33 -18.97 -3.65
CA LEU A 382 -1.06 -18.50 -3.11
C LEU A 382 -0.57 -19.36 -1.92
N PRO A 383 0.74 -19.56 -1.78
CA PRO A 383 1.29 -20.27 -0.63
C PRO A 383 1.23 -19.40 0.63
N VAL A 384 1.04 -20.09 1.76
CA VAL A 384 1.31 -19.57 3.11
C VAL A 384 2.21 -20.61 3.79
N ASP A 385 3.32 -20.16 4.34
CA ASP A 385 4.32 -21.02 4.95
C ASP A 385 3.73 -21.86 6.08
N ALA A 386 4.28 -23.07 6.26
CA ALA A 386 3.80 -23.98 7.30
C ALA A 386 4.03 -23.40 8.70
N PHE A 387 5.17 -22.76 8.93
CA PHE A 387 5.50 -22.14 10.21
C PHE A 387 4.54 -20.98 10.52
N THR A 388 4.30 -20.09 9.55
CA THR A 388 3.33 -18.99 9.71
C THR A 388 1.94 -19.51 10.04
N ARG A 389 1.46 -20.56 9.35
CA ARG A 389 0.16 -21.18 9.68
C ARG A 389 0.12 -21.80 11.07
N GLU A 390 1.20 -22.43 11.52
CA GLU A 390 1.29 -22.98 12.88
C GLU A 390 1.28 -21.86 13.93
N GLN A 391 1.97 -20.75 13.68
CA GLN A 391 1.95 -19.57 14.55
C GLN A 391 0.55 -18.96 14.64
N ILE A 392 -0.10 -18.72 13.50
CA ILE A 392 -1.47 -18.18 13.46
C ILE A 392 -2.45 -19.13 14.17
N ALA A 393 -2.35 -20.44 13.91
CA ALA A 393 -3.19 -21.43 14.57
C ALA A 393 -3.00 -21.43 16.10
N ALA A 394 -1.77 -21.21 16.59
CA ALA A 394 -1.47 -21.11 18.01
C ALA A 394 -2.08 -19.87 18.69
N GLN A 395 -2.40 -18.82 17.93
CA GLN A 395 -3.07 -17.62 18.44
C GLN A 395 -4.59 -17.83 18.66
N ALA A 396 -5.15 -18.96 18.22
CA ALA A 396 -6.59 -19.26 18.30
C ALA A 396 -7.47 -18.16 17.69
N VAL A 397 -7.03 -17.58 16.58
CA VAL A 397 -7.74 -16.53 15.84
C VAL A 397 -8.83 -17.12 14.92
N LYS A 398 -9.81 -16.28 14.54
CA LYS A 398 -11.01 -16.71 13.82
C LYS A 398 -10.74 -16.83 12.32
N PRO A 399 -10.87 -18.01 11.70
CA PRO A 399 -10.69 -18.13 10.26
C PRO A 399 -11.81 -17.44 9.49
N VAL A 400 -11.47 -16.87 8.33
CA VAL A 400 -12.42 -16.13 7.50
C VAL A 400 -12.49 -16.67 6.07
N TRP A 401 -13.64 -16.51 5.41
CA TRP A 401 -13.88 -17.04 4.06
C TRP A 401 -14.87 -16.17 3.28
N PRO A 402 -14.79 -16.12 1.94
CA PRO A 402 -15.76 -15.36 1.15
C PRO A 402 -17.17 -15.96 1.24
N LEU A 403 -18.17 -15.12 1.52
CA LEU A 403 -19.56 -15.53 1.72
C LEU A 403 -20.13 -16.30 0.51
N TYR A 404 -19.83 -15.88 -0.72
CA TYR A 404 -20.34 -16.50 -1.95
C TYR A 404 -19.99 -17.99 -2.05
N ASP A 405 -18.87 -18.41 -1.45
CA ASP A 405 -18.43 -19.80 -1.56
C ASP A 405 -19.16 -20.71 -0.56
N LEU A 406 -19.72 -20.14 0.51
CA LEU A 406 -20.46 -20.85 1.55
C LEU A 406 -21.92 -21.11 1.18
N LEU A 407 -22.48 -20.42 0.18
CA LEU A 407 -23.90 -20.42 -0.14
C LEU A 407 -24.18 -20.64 -1.63
N PRO A 408 -25.29 -21.28 -2.02
CA PRO A 408 -25.69 -21.34 -3.42
C PRO A 408 -25.98 -19.93 -3.97
N GLU A 409 -25.74 -19.72 -5.26
CA GLU A 409 -25.78 -18.40 -5.92
C GLU A 409 -27.10 -17.64 -5.72
N ARG A 410 -28.23 -18.36 -5.76
CA ARG A 410 -29.56 -17.80 -5.52
C ARG A 410 -29.76 -17.18 -4.13
N GLU A 411 -28.85 -17.43 -3.18
CA GLU A 411 -28.94 -16.95 -1.79
C GLU A 411 -27.92 -15.85 -1.47
N TRP A 412 -27.01 -15.52 -2.39
CA TRP A 412 -25.94 -14.56 -2.16
C TRP A 412 -26.46 -13.19 -1.74
N GLU A 413 -27.40 -12.63 -2.51
CA GLU A 413 -27.90 -11.28 -2.27
C GLU A 413 -28.72 -11.20 -0.98
N SER A 414 -29.59 -12.18 -0.71
CA SER A 414 -30.34 -12.24 0.54
C SER A 414 -29.43 -12.37 1.77
N ALA A 415 -28.37 -13.17 1.67
CA ALA A 415 -27.43 -13.36 2.77
C ALA A 415 -26.57 -12.11 2.99
N ARG A 416 -26.08 -11.50 1.90
CA ARG A 416 -25.36 -10.21 1.95
C ARG A 416 -26.17 -9.16 2.69
N GLN A 417 -27.44 -8.97 2.31
CA GLN A 417 -28.34 -8.01 2.95
C GLN A 417 -28.61 -8.34 4.42
N GLN A 418 -28.86 -9.62 4.72
CA GLN A 418 -29.12 -10.06 6.10
C GLN A 418 -27.91 -9.86 7.03
N LEU A 419 -26.70 -9.98 6.50
CA LEU A 419 -25.46 -9.76 7.25
C LEU A 419 -24.97 -8.31 7.23
N GLY A 420 -25.64 -7.41 6.49
CA GLY A 420 -25.24 -6.01 6.36
C GLY A 420 -23.89 -5.82 5.66
N LEU A 421 -23.54 -6.72 4.73
CA LEU A 421 -22.27 -6.66 3.99
C LEU A 421 -22.43 -5.83 2.72
N ASP A 422 -21.37 -5.13 2.31
CA ASP A 422 -21.37 -4.40 1.04
C ASP A 422 -21.36 -5.32 -0.18
N SER A 423 -20.89 -6.57 0.00
CA SER A 423 -20.81 -7.53 -1.10
C SER A 423 -20.78 -8.99 -0.62
N PHE A 424 -21.24 -9.89 -1.49
CA PHE A 424 -21.17 -11.34 -1.24
C PHE A 424 -19.76 -11.93 -1.40
N VAL A 425 -18.77 -11.19 -1.89
CA VAL A 425 -17.35 -11.64 -1.88
C VAL A 425 -16.62 -11.30 -0.58
N TRP A 426 -17.26 -10.56 0.34
CA TRP A 426 -16.66 -10.20 1.62
C TRP A 426 -16.36 -11.41 2.50
N LEU A 427 -15.28 -11.27 3.28
CA LEU A 427 -14.81 -12.31 4.19
C LEU A 427 -15.62 -12.30 5.49
N VAL A 428 -16.20 -13.46 5.81
CA VAL A 428 -17.04 -13.67 6.99
C VAL A 428 -16.44 -14.73 7.91
N GLU A 429 -16.70 -14.60 9.21
CA GLU A 429 -16.42 -15.62 10.22
C GLU A 429 -17.71 -16.28 10.74
N ASN A 430 -17.57 -17.28 11.61
CA ASN A 430 -18.69 -18.14 11.97
C ASN A 430 -19.76 -17.46 12.83
N ALA A 431 -19.40 -16.52 13.71
CA ALA A 431 -20.39 -15.81 14.52
C ALA A 431 -21.25 -14.85 13.66
N GLU A 432 -20.68 -14.19 12.65
CA GLU A 432 -21.41 -13.45 11.61
C GLU A 432 -22.37 -14.38 10.85
N LEU A 433 -21.89 -15.54 10.39
CA LEU A 433 -22.70 -16.51 9.65
C LEU A 433 -23.86 -17.10 10.46
N ALA A 434 -23.76 -17.12 11.79
CA ALA A 434 -24.80 -17.68 12.66
C ALA A 434 -26.17 -17.02 12.45
N ALA A 435 -26.21 -15.74 12.06
CA ALA A 435 -27.44 -15.02 11.76
C ALA A 435 -28.26 -15.65 10.62
N LEU A 436 -27.61 -16.37 9.69
CA LEU A 436 -28.28 -17.05 8.58
C LEU A 436 -29.02 -18.33 9.02
N ASN A 437 -28.71 -18.88 10.20
CA ASN A 437 -29.26 -20.12 10.74
C ASN A 437 -29.23 -21.30 9.73
N LYS A 438 -28.11 -21.43 9.01
CA LYS A 438 -27.90 -22.48 8.01
C LYS A 438 -27.00 -23.58 8.55
N THR A 439 -27.36 -24.82 8.25
CA THR A 439 -26.59 -26.01 8.60
C THR A 439 -26.36 -26.86 7.36
N GLY A 440 -25.34 -27.71 7.42
CA GLY A 440 -25.00 -28.70 6.41
C GLY A 440 -24.57 -30.03 7.03
N THR A 441 -24.13 -30.93 6.16
CA THR A 441 -23.56 -32.22 6.54
C THR A 441 -22.12 -32.28 6.08
N LEU A 442 -21.20 -32.53 7.02
CA LEU A 442 -19.80 -32.76 6.73
C LEU A 442 -19.53 -34.27 6.67
N THR A 443 -18.85 -34.72 5.61
CA THR A 443 -18.38 -36.11 5.48
C THR A 443 -16.87 -36.11 5.31
N LEU A 444 -16.16 -36.63 6.31
CA LEU A 444 -14.70 -36.79 6.28
C LEU A 444 -14.37 -38.23 5.89
N THR A 445 -13.38 -38.42 5.02
CA THR A 445 -12.83 -39.74 4.72
C THR A 445 -11.35 -39.75 5.08
N LEU A 446 -11.00 -40.61 6.05
CA LEU A 446 -9.62 -40.85 6.44
C LEU A 446 -8.92 -41.67 5.35
N ASN A 447 -7.90 -41.10 4.70
CA ASN A 447 -7.09 -41.78 3.69
C ASN A 447 -5.66 -42.01 4.20
N ILE A 448 -5.55 -42.87 5.20
CA ILE A 448 -4.30 -43.25 5.88
C ILE A 448 -4.15 -44.77 5.89
N ASP A 449 -2.90 -45.27 5.94
CA ASP A 449 -2.62 -46.71 5.80
C ASP A 449 -3.23 -47.57 6.91
N GLN A 450 -3.48 -47.00 8.10
CA GLN A 450 -3.99 -47.70 9.30
C GLN A 450 -4.98 -46.83 10.10
N PRO A 451 -6.19 -46.55 9.58
CA PRO A 451 -7.19 -45.71 10.26
C PRO A 451 -7.67 -46.28 11.59
N GLU A 452 -7.59 -47.60 11.76
CA GLU A 452 -7.93 -48.30 12.99
C GLU A 452 -7.10 -47.87 14.21
N GLN A 453 -5.89 -47.33 14.01
CA GLN A 453 -5.09 -46.76 15.10
C GLN A 453 -5.77 -45.56 15.77
N LEU A 454 -6.67 -44.90 15.05
CA LEU A 454 -7.40 -43.74 15.54
C LEU A 454 -8.75 -44.13 16.15
N TYR A 455 -9.15 -45.40 16.05
CA TYR A 455 -10.49 -45.81 16.47
C TYR A 455 -10.74 -45.58 17.97
N GLY A 456 -11.92 -45.09 18.31
CA GLY A 456 -12.31 -44.68 19.66
C GLY A 456 -11.70 -43.35 20.12
N ARG A 457 -10.78 -42.73 19.35
CA ARG A 457 -10.21 -41.41 19.68
C ARG A 457 -11.07 -40.28 19.13
N ALA A 458 -11.00 -39.14 19.79
CA ALA A 458 -11.73 -37.93 19.40
C ALA A 458 -11.02 -37.19 18.26
N LEU A 459 -11.76 -36.92 17.19
CA LEU A 459 -11.47 -35.90 16.20
C LEU A 459 -12.24 -34.64 16.58
N THR A 460 -11.59 -33.47 16.46
CA THR A 460 -12.19 -32.22 16.90
C THR A 460 -12.22 -31.16 15.80
N LEU A 461 -13.35 -30.47 15.67
CA LEU A 461 -13.53 -29.29 14.85
C LEU A 461 -13.72 -28.08 15.76
N HIS A 462 -12.96 -27.02 15.50
CA HIS A 462 -13.05 -25.77 16.25
C HIS A 462 -13.23 -24.60 15.29
N ASP A 463 -14.07 -23.65 15.64
CA ASP A 463 -14.22 -22.40 14.87
C ASP A 463 -13.39 -21.23 15.41
N ASN A 464 -12.67 -21.46 16.52
CA ASN A 464 -11.95 -20.42 17.26
C ASN A 464 -12.84 -19.22 17.68
N ALA A 465 -14.16 -19.43 17.73
CA ALA A 465 -15.17 -18.50 18.23
C ALA A 465 -15.92 -19.08 19.46
N GLY A 466 -15.41 -20.17 20.02
CA GLY A 466 -15.93 -20.82 21.23
C GLY A 466 -16.72 -22.10 20.98
N ASN A 467 -16.97 -22.48 19.71
CA ASN A 467 -17.63 -23.74 19.40
C ASN A 467 -16.61 -24.84 19.12
N THR A 468 -16.86 -26.00 19.71
CA THR A 468 -16.04 -27.20 19.54
C THR A 468 -16.97 -28.39 19.29
N TYR A 469 -16.74 -29.10 18.19
CA TYR A 469 -17.46 -30.29 17.82
C TYR A 469 -16.52 -31.48 17.86
N THR A 470 -16.87 -32.49 18.66
CA THR A 470 -16.06 -33.69 18.83
C THR A 470 -16.78 -34.88 18.22
N LEU A 471 -16.07 -35.67 17.42
CA LEU A 471 -16.58 -36.91 16.86
C LEU A 471 -15.61 -38.06 17.17
N PRO A 472 -16.08 -39.18 17.73
CA PRO A 472 -15.25 -40.37 17.84
C PRO A 472 -14.94 -40.92 16.45
N VAL A 473 -13.68 -41.24 16.19
CA VAL A 473 -13.30 -41.97 14.98
C VAL A 473 -13.73 -43.42 15.19
N ASN A 474 -14.77 -43.88 14.51
CA ASN A 474 -15.25 -45.27 14.62
C ASN A 474 -15.18 -46.02 13.28
N ASP A 475 -14.92 -45.30 12.20
CA ASP A 475 -14.81 -45.81 10.84
C ASP A 475 -13.88 -44.88 10.05
N SER A 476 -13.44 -45.35 8.89
CA SER A 476 -12.77 -44.61 7.82
C SER A 476 -13.58 -43.41 7.31
N THR A 477 -14.92 -43.47 7.38
CA THR A 477 -15.82 -42.38 6.98
C THR A 477 -16.59 -41.85 8.18
N LEU A 478 -16.48 -40.54 8.39
CA LEU A 478 -17.05 -39.84 9.53
C LEU A 478 -18.07 -38.82 9.04
N THR A 479 -19.25 -38.79 9.65
CA THR A 479 -20.32 -37.85 9.28
C THR A 479 -20.74 -37.03 10.47
N LEU A 480 -20.78 -35.71 10.31
CA LEU A 480 -21.29 -34.77 11.29
C LEU A 480 -22.50 -34.02 10.70
N THR A 481 -23.65 -34.18 11.35
CA THR A 481 -24.91 -33.57 10.92
C THR A 481 -25.88 -33.39 12.10
N PRO A 482 -26.57 -32.24 12.21
CA PRO A 482 -26.31 -30.99 11.49
C PRO A 482 -25.03 -30.31 12.01
N LEU A 483 -24.29 -29.64 11.12
CA LEU A 483 -23.20 -28.73 11.49
C LEU A 483 -23.51 -27.34 10.90
N PRO A 484 -23.41 -26.22 11.64
CA PRO A 484 -23.54 -24.90 11.05
C PRO A 484 -22.59 -24.71 9.87
N ILE A 485 -23.02 -23.93 8.87
CA ILE A 485 -22.09 -23.55 7.80
C ILE A 485 -21.01 -22.64 8.36
N GLY A 486 -19.78 -22.76 7.87
CA GLY A 486 -18.68 -21.98 8.41
C GLY A 486 -17.31 -22.59 8.14
N ILE A 487 -16.30 -22.03 8.77
CA ILE A 487 -14.90 -22.42 8.68
C ILE A 487 -14.48 -23.05 10.00
N TYR A 488 -13.77 -24.17 9.92
CA TYR A 488 -13.40 -24.99 11.06
C TYR A 488 -11.95 -25.47 10.92
N HIS A 489 -11.20 -25.37 12.00
CA HIS A 489 -9.94 -26.10 12.14
C HIS A 489 -10.23 -27.52 12.59
N LEU A 490 -9.76 -28.47 11.80
CA LEU A 490 -9.77 -29.90 12.10
C LEU A 490 -8.48 -30.29 12.80
N THR A 491 -8.61 -30.87 13.99
CA THR A 491 -7.52 -31.50 14.74
C THR A 491 -7.74 -33.01 14.76
N LEU A 492 -6.76 -33.75 14.21
CA LEU A 492 -6.77 -35.21 14.24
C LEU A 492 -6.15 -35.76 15.54
N PRO A 493 -6.68 -36.87 16.09
CA PRO A 493 -6.04 -37.55 17.21
C PRO A 493 -4.69 -38.14 16.78
N LYS A 494 -3.73 -38.21 17.72
CA LYS A 494 -2.45 -38.89 17.49
C LYS A 494 -2.67 -40.41 17.48
N GLY A 495 -1.99 -41.15 16.61
CA GLY A 495 -1.91 -42.62 16.65
C GLY A 495 -0.91 -43.13 17.70
N ASP A 496 -0.83 -44.45 17.88
CA ASP A 496 0.07 -45.10 18.87
C ASP A 496 1.56 -45.03 18.49
N ARG A 497 1.86 -44.96 17.20
CA ARG A 497 3.19 -44.59 16.72
C ARG A 497 3.23 -43.06 16.64
N ARG A 498 4.21 -42.43 17.28
CA ARG A 498 4.38 -40.97 17.48
C ARG A 498 4.32 -40.15 16.19
N ASN A 499 3.15 -40.04 15.57
CA ASN A 499 2.87 -39.08 14.53
C ASN A 499 2.41 -37.78 15.19
N THR A 500 2.95 -36.65 14.73
CA THR A 500 2.54 -35.32 15.16
C THR A 500 1.04 -35.12 14.87
N ALA A 501 0.33 -34.45 15.78
CA ALA A 501 -1.04 -34.06 15.53
C ALA A 501 -1.06 -33.14 14.31
N GLN A 502 -1.93 -33.42 13.34
CA GLN A 502 -2.12 -32.55 12.19
C GLN A 502 -3.34 -31.67 12.42
N THR A 503 -3.14 -30.36 12.31
CA THR A 503 -4.21 -29.39 12.23
C THR A 503 -4.39 -28.98 10.78
N ARG A 504 -5.62 -29.01 10.27
CA ARG A 504 -5.96 -28.55 8.92
C ARG A 504 -7.15 -27.61 8.99
N THR A 505 -7.11 -26.48 8.29
CA THR A 505 -8.29 -25.63 8.13
C THR A 505 -9.21 -26.21 7.05
N MET A 506 -10.49 -26.19 7.32
CA MET A 506 -11.56 -26.75 6.49
C MET A 506 -12.72 -25.76 6.44
N TRP A 507 -13.52 -25.79 5.37
CA TRP A 507 -14.76 -25.02 5.30
C TRP A 507 -15.93 -25.93 4.95
N LEU A 508 -17.07 -25.70 5.61
CA LEU A 508 -18.34 -26.34 5.35
C LEU A 508 -19.28 -25.33 4.68
N SER A 509 -19.69 -25.65 3.45
CA SER A 509 -20.66 -24.83 2.70
C SER A 509 -22.07 -25.44 2.76
N ALA A 510 -23.08 -24.58 2.59
CA ALA A 510 -24.48 -24.96 2.37
C ALA A 510 -24.70 -25.68 1.02
N LYS A 511 -23.70 -25.71 0.12
CA LYS A 511 -23.81 -26.30 -1.23
C LYS A 511 -23.84 -27.84 -1.24
N GLY A 512 -23.68 -28.49 -0.08
CA GLY A 512 -23.78 -29.94 0.08
C GLY A 512 -22.44 -30.68 -0.07
N LYS A 513 -22.26 -31.72 0.77
CA LYS A 513 -21.13 -32.66 0.89
C LYS A 513 -19.74 -32.12 0.49
N THR A 514 -19.05 -31.46 1.43
CA THR A 514 -17.60 -31.31 1.36
C THR A 514 -16.94 -32.68 1.57
N ARG A 515 -16.34 -33.27 0.53
CA ARG A 515 -15.44 -34.44 0.65
C ARG A 515 -14.00 -33.94 0.65
N LEU A 516 -13.28 -34.15 1.75
CA LEU A 516 -11.85 -33.84 1.82
C LEU A 516 -11.07 -35.13 2.05
N PRO A 517 -10.20 -35.55 1.11
CA PRO A 517 -9.29 -36.66 1.33
C PRO A 517 -8.18 -36.24 2.30
N LEU A 518 -8.08 -36.93 3.43
CA LEU A 518 -6.98 -36.73 4.38
C LEU A 518 -5.77 -37.56 3.95
N ILE A 519 -4.83 -36.96 3.21
CA ILE A 519 -3.62 -37.64 2.71
C ILE A 519 -2.51 -37.57 3.77
N SER A 520 -1.88 -38.72 4.07
CA SER A 520 -0.67 -38.82 4.89
C SER A 520 0.55 -38.14 4.23
N PRO A 521 1.53 -37.62 4.99
CA PRO A 521 2.82 -37.31 4.38
C PRO A 521 3.49 -38.62 3.93
N PRO A 522 4.33 -38.61 2.88
CA PRO A 522 5.14 -39.76 2.54
C PRO A 522 5.96 -40.17 3.76
N CYS A 523 5.87 -41.46 4.09
CA CYS A 523 6.63 -42.10 5.14
C CYS A 523 8.11 -41.69 5.00
N ARG A 524 8.64 -40.88 5.92
CA ARG A 524 10.10 -40.67 6.00
C ARG A 524 10.69 -42.01 6.42
N THR A 525 11.14 -42.81 5.45
CA THR A 525 12.14 -43.83 5.71
C THR A 525 13.35 -43.12 6.33
N ALA A 526 13.57 -43.35 7.62
CA ALA A 526 14.79 -42.93 8.29
C ALA A 526 16.01 -43.44 7.51
N PRO A 527 17.11 -42.66 7.42
CA PRO A 527 18.37 -43.21 6.95
C PRO A 527 18.79 -44.32 7.91
N ARG A 528 19.05 -45.52 7.38
CA ARG A 528 19.81 -46.54 8.10
C ARG A 528 21.18 -45.95 8.41
N ILE A 529 21.44 -45.65 9.67
CA ILE A 529 22.80 -45.61 10.19
C ILE A 529 23.19 -47.06 10.43
N MET A 530 23.97 -47.64 9.51
CA MET A 530 24.77 -48.82 9.81
C MET A 530 26.04 -48.35 10.51
N SER A 531 26.25 -48.80 11.74
CA SER A 531 27.56 -48.89 12.36
C SER A 531 27.62 -50.22 13.12
N SER A 532 28.60 -51.04 12.73
CA SER A 532 29.12 -52.28 13.36
C SER A 532 28.29 -52.96 14.44
#